data_AF-A0AAD7JPJ1-F1
#
_entry.id   AF-A0AAD7JPJ1-F1
#
_cell.length_a   1.000
_cell.length_b   1.000
_cell.length_c   1.000
_cell.angle_alpha   90.00
_cell.angle_beta   90.00
_cell.angle_gamma   90.00
#
_symmetry.space_group_name_H-M   'P 1'
#
loop_
_entity.id
_entity.type
_entity.pdbx_description
1 polymer ?
#
loop_
_entity_poly.entity_id
_entity_poly.type
_entity_poly.pdbx_seq_one_letter_code
_entity_poly.pdbx_strand_id
1 'polypeptide(L)'
;MNDKPLAPTGAPAGANYVLVCHGGAGTMSRGGSTPEQRAEYRAALRAALKAGYKILSAGGEAMDAVTAAVSSMEDCPLFNSGKGAVFNTAGKNELETSLMLSKPPASHPTIPPARRGVGLTLLTHVRNPSALARALYLAPDLLPHPFLSGATAESLAESLGQPLVPSSYFYTKKRWLEHRRGLGLPDEPFPYPDPDEDEKTGDDFPLLDLQPTGTVGAVALDVRGCIAALTSTGGRTNKLVGRVGDTPHMGAGFWAEEWPAGWVQNTPQKGKFRPGRIGSRNQ
;
A
#
# COMPACT_ATOMS: atom_id res chain seq x y z
N MET A 1 14.25 -11.52 -28.56
CA MET A 1 14.86 -10.66 -27.52
C MET A 1 14.65 -11.36 -26.19
N ASN A 2 15.74 -11.70 -25.50
CA ASN A 2 15.76 -12.63 -24.37
C ASN A 2 14.96 -12.13 -23.16
N ASP A 3 14.01 -12.95 -22.71
CA ASP A 3 13.41 -12.89 -21.37
C ASP A 3 14.49 -13.16 -20.32
N LYS A 4 15.13 -12.10 -19.84
CA LYS A 4 15.90 -12.16 -18.59
C LYS A 4 14.94 -11.96 -17.42
N PRO A 5 14.99 -12.79 -16.37
CA PRO A 5 14.21 -12.53 -15.16
C PRO A 5 14.58 -11.15 -14.58
N LEU A 6 13.58 -10.43 -14.09
CA LEU A 6 13.72 -9.09 -13.50
C LEU A 6 14.50 -9.09 -12.16
N ALA A 7 14.92 -10.26 -11.68
CA ALA A 7 15.75 -10.40 -10.48
C ALA A 7 17.24 -10.51 -10.86
N PRO A 8 18.13 -9.71 -10.24
CA PRO A 8 19.56 -9.84 -10.46
C PRO A 8 20.07 -11.19 -9.94
N THR A 9 20.80 -11.91 -10.78
CA THR A 9 21.51 -13.15 -10.40
C THR A 9 22.73 -12.78 -9.55
N GLY A 10 22.65 -13.03 -8.23
CA GLY A 10 23.82 -12.85 -7.36
C GLY A 10 23.56 -12.70 -5.86
N ALA A 11 22.48 -13.26 -5.30
CA ALA A 11 22.33 -13.33 -3.84
C ALA A 11 22.97 -14.61 -3.29
N PRO A 12 23.71 -14.55 -2.17
CA PRO A 12 24.38 -15.70 -1.58
C PRO A 12 23.36 -16.76 -1.13
N ALA A 13 23.75 -18.04 -1.21
CA ALA A 13 22.91 -19.15 -0.77
C ALA A 13 22.57 -19.01 0.73
N GLY A 14 21.30 -18.76 1.05
CA GLY A 14 20.78 -18.90 2.41
C GLY A 14 19.72 -17.91 2.89
N ALA A 15 19.48 -16.78 2.22
CA ALA A 15 18.45 -15.83 2.64
C ALA A 15 17.67 -15.25 1.44
N ASN A 16 16.46 -15.76 1.22
CA ASN A 16 15.58 -15.29 0.16
C ASN A 16 14.76 -14.10 0.67
N TYR A 17 14.94 -12.93 0.07
CA TYR A 17 14.05 -11.78 0.25
C TYR A 17 13.31 -11.51 -1.06
N VAL A 18 12.10 -10.96 -0.95
CA VAL A 18 11.23 -10.67 -2.10
C VAL A 18 10.55 -9.33 -1.88
N LEU A 19 10.39 -8.56 -2.96
CA LEU A 19 9.57 -7.35 -2.98
C LEU A 19 8.69 -7.37 -4.21
N VAL A 20 7.41 -7.10 -4.02
CA VAL A 20 6.42 -6.90 -5.09
C VAL A 20 5.70 -5.58 -4.82
N CYS A 21 5.45 -4.78 -5.85
CA CYS A 21 4.64 -3.57 -5.72
C CYS A 21 3.67 -3.40 -6.90
N HIS A 22 2.62 -2.61 -6.70
CA HIS A 22 1.68 -2.21 -7.75
C HIS A 22 1.35 -0.71 -7.69
N GLY A 23 1.05 -0.14 -8.85
CA GLY A 23 0.69 1.28 -9.02
C GLY A 23 -0.81 1.52 -9.29
N GLY A 24 -1.65 0.51 -9.04
CA GLY A 24 -3.09 0.55 -9.28
C GLY A 24 -3.55 -0.34 -10.43
N ALA A 25 -4.81 -0.74 -10.37
CA ALA A 25 -5.48 -1.52 -11.41
C ALA A 25 -6.48 -0.64 -12.19
N GLY A 26 -6.73 -0.99 -13.45
CA GLY A 26 -7.75 -0.35 -14.27
C GLY A 26 -7.42 1.08 -14.75
N THR A 27 -6.28 1.66 -14.37
CA THR A 27 -5.94 3.05 -14.70
C THR A 27 -5.35 3.24 -16.10
N MET A 28 -4.90 2.19 -16.80
CA MET A 28 -4.31 2.32 -18.14
C MET A 28 -4.72 1.17 -19.07
N SER A 29 -5.47 1.47 -20.14
CA SER A 29 -5.69 0.50 -21.22
C SER A 29 -4.55 0.61 -22.26
N ARG A 30 -4.22 -0.49 -22.94
CA ARG A 30 -3.19 -0.48 -24.00
C ARG A 30 -3.57 0.41 -25.19
N GLY A 31 -4.86 0.47 -25.52
CA GLY A 31 -5.38 1.31 -26.60
C GLY A 31 -5.50 2.80 -26.24
N GLY A 32 -5.68 3.12 -24.95
CA GLY A 32 -5.84 4.49 -24.45
C GLY A 32 -4.58 5.09 -23.84
N SER A 33 -3.39 4.58 -24.16
CA SER A 33 -2.12 5.14 -23.68
C SER A 33 -1.07 5.15 -24.79
N THR A 34 -0.14 6.10 -24.72
CA THR A 34 1.03 6.15 -25.61
C THR A 34 2.17 5.25 -25.08
N PRO A 35 3.11 4.81 -25.94
CA PRO A 35 4.33 4.12 -25.50
C PRO A 35 5.12 4.88 -24.43
N GLU A 36 5.17 6.20 -24.55
CA GLU A 36 5.88 7.14 -23.69
C GLU A 36 5.25 7.19 -22.29
N GLN A 37 3.93 7.38 -22.21
CA GLN A 37 3.18 7.31 -20.95
C GLN A 37 3.40 5.96 -20.26
N ARG A 38 3.33 4.85 -21.00
CA ARG A 38 3.61 3.53 -20.43
C ARG A 38 5.06 3.42 -19.93
N ALA A 39 6.01 4.10 -20.55
CA ALA A 39 7.40 4.12 -20.13
C ALA A 39 7.57 4.90 -18.81
N GLU A 40 6.86 6.03 -18.65
CA GLU A 40 6.84 6.81 -17.41
C GLU A 40 6.32 5.99 -16.23
N TYR A 41 5.16 5.34 -16.37
CA TYR A 41 4.61 4.47 -15.32
C TYR A 41 5.55 3.31 -14.98
N ARG A 42 6.20 2.70 -15.98
CA ARG A 42 7.22 1.66 -15.73
C ARG A 42 8.46 2.21 -15.03
N ALA A 43 8.89 3.42 -15.37
CA ALA A 43 10.02 4.08 -14.73
C ALA A 43 9.71 4.39 -13.25
N ALA A 44 8.51 4.91 -12.97
CA ALA A 44 8.05 5.18 -11.61
C ALA A 44 7.93 3.89 -10.77
N LEU A 45 7.33 2.82 -11.30
CA LEU A 45 7.30 1.51 -10.63
C LEU A 45 8.71 0.94 -10.40
N ARG A 46 9.63 1.13 -11.34
CA ARG A 46 11.03 0.72 -11.18
C ARG A 46 11.73 1.53 -10.09
N ALA A 47 11.43 2.81 -9.95
CA ALA A 47 11.97 3.64 -8.87
C ALA A 47 11.49 3.14 -7.50
N ALA A 48 10.18 2.86 -7.37
CA ALA A 48 9.60 2.28 -6.16
C ALA A 48 10.22 0.92 -5.80
N LEU A 49 10.36 0.00 -6.78
CA LEU A 49 11.04 -1.28 -6.58
C LEU A 49 12.49 -1.09 -6.13
N LYS A 50 13.24 -0.18 -6.75
CA LYS A 50 14.63 0.11 -6.37
C LYS A 50 14.74 0.66 -4.94
N ALA A 51 13.81 1.52 -4.52
CA ALA A 51 13.78 2.09 -3.18
C ALA A 51 13.64 1.00 -2.12
N GLY A 52 12.64 0.11 -2.25
CA GLY A 52 12.46 -1.01 -1.31
C GLY A 52 13.55 -2.09 -1.44
N TYR A 53 13.99 -2.40 -2.66
CA TYR A 53 15.04 -3.40 -2.91
C TYR A 53 16.36 -3.01 -2.24
N LYS A 54 16.73 -1.72 -2.27
CA LYS A 54 17.95 -1.22 -1.61
C LYS A 54 17.96 -1.60 -0.13
N ILE A 55 16.81 -1.50 0.56
CA ILE A 55 16.67 -1.85 1.96
C ILE A 55 16.84 -3.36 2.17
N LEU A 56 16.10 -4.18 1.43
CA LEU A 56 16.18 -5.65 1.58
C LEU A 56 17.57 -6.20 1.24
N SER A 57 18.20 -5.68 0.18
CA SER A 57 19.54 -6.09 -0.24
C SER A 57 20.64 -5.73 0.78
N ALA A 58 20.38 -4.74 1.65
CA ALA A 58 21.24 -4.38 2.77
C ALA A 58 20.89 -5.13 4.06
N GLY A 59 19.97 -6.10 4.01
CA GLY A 59 19.50 -6.85 5.18
C GLY A 59 18.47 -6.09 6.03
N GLY A 60 17.92 -4.97 5.56
CA GLY A 60 16.88 -4.19 6.24
C GLY A 60 15.53 -4.91 6.31
N GLU A 61 14.60 -4.39 7.11
CA GLU A 61 13.34 -5.05 7.45
C GLU A 61 12.27 -4.93 6.37
N ALA A 62 11.37 -5.93 6.31
CA ALA A 62 10.28 -5.97 5.35
C ALA A 62 9.39 -4.72 5.46
N MET A 63 9.12 -4.27 6.69
CA MET A 63 8.38 -3.03 6.97
C MET A 63 9.02 -1.81 6.32
N ASP A 64 10.33 -1.63 6.49
CA ASP A 64 11.07 -0.50 5.93
C ASP A 64 11.05 -0.54 4.39
N ALA A 65 11.17 -1.74 3.81
CA ALA A 65 11.15 -1.95 2.37
C ALA A 65 9.80 -1.59 1.73
N VAL A 66 8.68 -2.03 2.32
CA VAL A 66 7.35 -1.65 1.82
C VAL A 66 7.06 -0.17 2.02
N THR A 67 7.48 0.42 3.15
CA THR A 67 7.36 1.86 3.37
C THR A 67 8.12 2.65 2.31
N ALA A 68 9.38 2.33 2.03
CA ALA A 68 10.15 3.07 1.02
C ALA A 68 9.57 2.92 -0.40
N ALA A 69 9.09 1.72 -0.76
CA ALA A 69 8.47 1.49 -2.06
C ALA A 69 7.16 2.28 -2.21
N VAL A 70 6.30 2.28 -1.19
CA VAL A 70 5.03 3.02 -1.24
C VAL A 70 5.23 4.52 -1.12
N SER A 71 6.12 5.01 -0.25
CA SER A 71 6.44 6.45 -0.17
C SER A 71 6.94 7.00 -1.51
N SER A 72 7.77 6.23 -2.24
CA SER A 72 8.21 6.59 -3.60
C SER A 72 7.05 6.72 -4.59
N MET A 73 5.96 5.97 -4.41
CA MET A 73 4.76 6.09 -5.24
C MET A 73 3.85 7.23 -4.76
N GLU A 74 3.78 7.48 -3.45
CA GLU A 74 3.06 8.63 -2.86
C GLU A 74 3.66 9.97 -3.27
N ASP A 75 4.97 10.06 -3.52
CA ASP A 75 5.60 11.27 -4.03
C ASP A 75 5.45 11.44 -5.57
N CYS A 76 4.93 10.43 -6.26
CA CYS A 76 4.84 10.41 -7.73
C CYS A 76 3.42 10.78 -8.20
N PRO A 77 3.25 11.90 -8.95
CA PRO A 77 1.94 12.41 -9.36
C PRO A 77 1.16 11.47 -10.30
N LEU A 78 1.81 10.44 -10.84
CA LEU A 78 1.18 9.47 -11.74
C LEU A 78 0.20 8.52 -11.02
N PHE A 79 0.40 8.32 -9.72
CA PHE A 79 -0.38 7.37 -8.93
C PHE A 79 -1.44 8.07 -8.07
N ASN A 80 -2.55 7.37 -7.80
CA ASN A 80 -3.61 7.90 -6.95
C ASN A 80 -3.34 7.59 -5.47
N SER A 81 -2.32 8.24 -4.93
CA SER A 81 -1.92 8.19 -3.53
C SER A 81 -0.92 9.32 -3.27
N GLY A 82 -1.00 10.00 -2.12
CA GLY A 82 -0.16 11.17 -1.86
C GLY A 82 -0.31 12.22 -2.96
N LYS A 83 0.82 12.70 -3.51
CA LYS A 83 0.85 13.61 -4.66
C LYS A 83 0.17 12.92 -5.86
N GLY A 84 -0.89 13.54 -6.41
CA GLY A 84 -1.68 12.94 -7.48
C GLY A 84 -2.88 12.10 -7.00
N ALA A 85 -3.21 12.17 -5.71
CA ALA A 85 -4.48 11.66 -5.19
C ALA A 85 -5.70 12.29 -5.91
N VAL A 86 -6.76 11.51 -6.01
CA VAL A 86 -8.05 11.96 -6.56
C VAL A 86 -8.80 12.87 -5.59
N PHE A 87 -9.75 13.64 -6.12
CA PHE A 87 -10.60 14.56 -5.34
C PHE A 87 -11.93 13.92 -4.96
N ASN A 88 -12.45 14.28 -3.78
CA ASN A 88 -13.82 14.01 -3.36
C ASN A 88 -14.81 15.02 -3.99
N THR A 89 -16.10 14.86 -3.73
CA THR A 89 -17.15 15.76 -4.28
C THR A 89 -17.00 17.23 -3.86
N ALA A 90 -16.24 17.53 -2.80
CA ALA A 90 -15.96 18.89 -2.34
C ALA A 90 -14.65 19.45 -2.90
N GLY A 91 -14.00 18.77 -3.86
CA GLY A 91 -12.73 19.22 -4.44
C GLY A 91 -11.55 19.11 -3.49
N LYS A 92 -11.59 18.20 -2.50
CA LYS A 92 -10.51 17.95 -1.53
C LYS A 92 -9.92 16.55 -1.69
N ASN A 93 -8.64 16.40 -1.38
CA ASN A 93 -7.98 15.10 -1.29
C ASN A 93 -8.14 14.54 0.14
N GLU A 94 -8.55 13.29 0.26
CA GLU A 94 -8.64 12.56 1.53
C GLU A 94 -7.95 11.22 1.38
N LEU A 95 -6.82 11.02 2.07
CA LEU A 95 -5.95 9.88 1.90
C LEU A 95 -6.24 8.77 2.92
N GLU A 96 -5.99 7.54 2.52
CA GLU A 96 -6.13 6.35 3.32
C GLU A 96 -4.90 5.47 3.15
N THR A 97 -4.44 4.81 4.22
CA THR A 97 -3.29 3.90 4.17
C THR A 97 -3.39 2.81 5.21
N SER A 98 -2.60 1.76 5.02
CA SER A 98 -2.49 0.64 5.94
C SER A 98 -1.13 -0.01 5.90
N LEU A 99 -0.79 -0.64 7.03
CA LEU A 99 0.40 -1.47 7.21
C LEU A 99 0.03 -2.70 8.04
N MET A 100 0.44 -3.89 7.60
CA MET A 100 0.40 -5.12 8.39
C MET A 100 1.71 -5.88 8.28
N LEU A 101 2.16 -6.47 9.38
CA LEU A 101 3.31 -7.37 9.45
C LEU A 101 2.85 -8.77 9.88
N SER A 102 3.55 -9.81 9.44
CA SER A 102 3.36 -11.18 9.92
C SER A 102 3.82 -11.36 11.38
N LYS A 103 4.79 -10.55 11.80
CA LYS A 103 5.31 -10.47 13.17
C LYS A 103 5.95 -9.10 13.41
N PRO A 104 6.11 -8.67 14.67
CA PRO A 104 6.80 -7.42 14.98
C PRO A 104 8.22 -7.36 14.36
N PRO A 105 8.72 -6.17 14.03
CA PRO A 105 10.08 -5.98 13.54
C PRO A 105 11.09 -6.51 14.56
N ALA A 106 12.12 -7.22 14.09
CA ALA A 106 13.19 -7.73 14.95
C ALA A 106 13.97 -6.59 15.62
N SER A 107 13.99 -5.40 15.00
CA SER A 107 14.56 -4.18 15.55
C SER A 107 13.80 -3.60 16.75
N HIS A 108 12.54 -4.03 16.99
CA HIS A 108 11.67 -3.53 18.06
C HIS A 108 11.06 -4.69 18.88
N PRO A 109 11.88 -5.43 19.64
CA PRO A 109 11.45 -6.64 20.34
C PRO A 109 10.44 -6.39 21.48
N THR A 110 10.25 -5.14 21.90
CA THR A 110 9.29 -4.76 22.93
C THR A 110 7.86 -4.63 22.39
N ILE A 111 7.68 -4.55 21.06
CA ILE A 111 6.36 -4.48 20.45
C ILE A 111 5.65 -5.84 20.63
N PRO A 112 4.44 -5.87 21.21
CA PRO A 112 3.76 -7.12 21.49
C PRO A 112 3.40 -7.86 20.18
N PRO A 113 3.48 -9.21 20.13
CA PRO A 113 3.13 -10.00 18.95
C PRO A 113 1.70 -9.77 18.43
N ALA A 114 0.78 -9.34 19.30
CA ALA A 114 -0.60 -9.01 18.92
C ALA A 114 -0.72 -7.72 18.10
N ARG A 115 0.30 -6.84 18.11
CA ARG A 115 0.32 -5.62 17.27
C ARG A 115 0.73 -5.99 15.86
N ARG A 116 -0.27 -6.29 15.02
CA ARG A 116 -0.05 -6.77 13.66
C ARG A 116 -0.15 -5.69 12.60
N GLY A 117 -0.87 -4.59 12.84
CA GLY A 117 -1.00 -3.54 11.84
C GLY A 117 -1.61 -2.24 12.33
N VAL A 118 -1.65 -1.27 11.42
CA VAL A 118 -2.22 0.06 11.59
C VAL A 118 -2.96 0.44 10.31
N GLY A 119 -4.17 0.99 10.44
CA GLY A 119 -4.92 1.62 9.35
C GLY A 119 -5.22 3.09 9.66
N LEU A 120 -5.07 3.96 8.66
CA LEU A 120 -5.28 5.40 8.80
C LEU A 120 -6.22 5.89 7.69
N THR A 121 -7.16 6.77 8.05
CA THR A 121 -8.18 7.28 7.12
C THR A 121 -8.31 8.78 7.18
N LEU A 122 -8.89 9.37 6.13
CA LEU A 122 -9.26 10.78 6.05
C LEU A 122 -8.10 11.75 6.34
N LEU A 123 -6.88 11.40 5.95
CA LEU A 123 -5.71 12.27 6.07
C LEU A 123 -5.75 13.33 4.97
N THR A 124 -5.37 14.56 5.28
CA THR A 124 -5.47 15.74 4.40
C THR A 124 -4.20 16.59 4.33
N HIS A 125 -3.22 16.34 5.21
CA HIS A 125 -1.96 17.09 5.32
C HIS A 125 -0.73 16.19 5.43
N VAL A 126 -0.86 14.88 5.64
CA VAL A 126 0.29 13.98 5.78
C VAL A 126 0.91 13.72 4.41
N ARG A 127 2.17 14.13 4.20
CA ARG A 127 2.85 14.00 2.89
C ARG A 127 2.87 12.55 2.39
N ASN A 128 3.32 11.64 3.26
CA ASN A 128 3.46 10.22 2.97
C ASN A 128 2.70 9.41 4.03
N PRO A 129 1.41 9.09 3.78
CA PRO A 129 0.63 8.24 4.67
C PRO A 129 1.36 6.94 5.07
N SER A 130 2.05 6.30 4.12
CA SER A 130 2.83 5.08 4.37
C SER A 130 3.92 5.24 5.45
N ALA A 131 4.59 6.40 5.49
CA ALA A 131 5.59 6.71 6.51
C ALA A 131 4.96 6.93 7.88
N LEU A 132 3.80 7.61 7.93
CA LEU A 132 3.04 7.78 9.16
C LEU A 132 2.53 6.45 9.73
N ALA A 133 2.01 5.55 8.88
CA ALA A 133 1.58 4.22 9.32
C ALA A 133 2.71 3.44 10.00
N ARG A 134 3.92 3.49 9.44
CA ARG A 134 5.14 2.92 10.04
C ARG A 134 5.50 3.60 11.35
N ALA A 135 5.55 4.94 11.38
CA ALA A 135 5.94 5.69 12.58
C ALA A 135 4.99 5.41 13.75
N LEU A 136 3.69 5.38 13.50
CA LEU A 136 2.67 5.04 14.50
C LEU A 136 2.74 3.56 14.90
N TYR A 137 2.99 2.65 13.96
CA TYR A 137 3.20 1.23 14.30
C TYR A 137 4.34 1.07 15.31
N LEU A 138 5.44 1.81 15.14
CA LEU A 138 6.62 1.77 16.02
C LEU A 138 6.46 2.54 17.34
N ALA A 139 5.36 3.28 17.54
CA ALA A 139 5.09 4.05 18.75
C ALA A 139 3.85 3.51 19.50
N PRO A 140 3.90 2.30 20.07
CA PRO A 140 2.74 1.67 20.71
C PRO A 140 2.20 2.46 21.91
N ASP A 141 3.05 3.19 22.64
CA ASP A 141 2.63 4.03 23.77
C ASP A 141 1.83 5.26 23.31
N LEU A 142 2.13 5.77 22.11
CA LEU A 142 1.43 6.90 21.52
C LEU A 142 0.16 6.46 20.78
N LEU A 143 0.25 5.33 20.07
CA LEU A 143 -0.87 4.72 19.36
C LEU A 143 -1.13 3.29 19.86
N PRO A 144 -1.95 3.11 20.91
CA PRO A 144 -2.36 1.79 21.36
C PRO A 144 -3.40 1.14 20.42
N HIS A 145 -4.02 1.90 19.51
CA HIS A 145 -5.10 1.44 18.64
C HIS A 145 -4.62 1.04 17.24
N PRO A 146 -5.21 0.01 16.60
CA PRO A 146 -4.83 -0.41 15.26
C PRO A 146 -5.43 0.46 14.14
N PHE A 147 -6.28 1.43 14.47
CA PHE A 147 -7.05 2.18 13.48
C PHE A 147 -7.33 3.61 13.96
N LEU A 148 -7.05 4.61 13.11
CA LEU A 148 -7.31 6.02 13.40
C LEU A 148 -7.79 6.77 12.16
N SER A 149 -8.44 7.92 12.40
CA SER A 149 -9.00 8.75 11.34
C SER A 149 -8.69 10.24 11.55
N GLY A 150 -8.45 10.93 10.44
CA GLY A 150 -8.49 12.38 10.31
C GLY A 150 -7.51 13.11 11.23
N ALA A 151 -7.99 14.23 11.77
CA ALA A 151 -7.18 15.19 12.53
C ALA A 151 -6.37 14.55 13.66
N THR A 152 -6.92 13.55 14.37
CA THR A 152 -6.17 12.87 15.45
C THR A 152 -4.91 12.18 14.92
N ALA A 153 -4.99 11.51 13.77
CA ALA A 153 -3.81 10.89 13.17
C ALA A 153 -2.78 11.94 12.74
N GLU A 154 -3.21 13.13 12.30
CA GLU A 154 -2.32 14.22 11.89
C GLU A 154 -1.66 14.92 13.08
N SER A 155 -2.38 15.09 14.20
CA SER A 155 -1.77 15.60 15.44
C SER A 155 -0.71 14.65 15.99
N LEU A 156 -0.94 13.33 15.87
CA LEU A 156 0.09 12.35 16.20
C LEU A 156 1.25 12.34 15.19
N ALA A 157 0.96 12.63 13.92
CA ALA A 157 2.00 12.80 12.90
C ALA A 157 2.94 13.95 13.27
N GLU A 158 2.37 15.10 13.67
CA GLU A 158 3.12 16.27 14.13
C GLU A 158 3.97 15.95 15.36
N SER A 159 3.43 15.27 16.36
CA SER A 159 4.19 14.90 17.57
C SER A 159 5.33 13.91 17.30
N LEU A 160 5.23 13.12 16.23
CA LEU A 160 6.28 12.22 15.73
C LEU A 160 7.24 12.89 14.72
N GLY A 161 7.09 14.19 14.47
CA GLY A 161 7.90 14.93 13.50
C GLY A 161 7.71 14.47 12.05
N GLN A 162 6.55 13.87 11.72
CA GLN A 162 6.24 13.48 10.35
C GLN A 162 5.92 14.71 9.49
N PRO A 163 6.37 14.76 8.22
CA PRO A 163 6.12 15.92 7.37
C PRO A 163 4.63 16.14 7.09
N LEU A 164 4.12 17.29 7.54
CA LEU A 164 2.83 17.83 7.11
C LEU A 164 3.04 18.83 5.97
N VAL A 165 2.14 18.80 4.99
CA VAL A 165 2.17 19.62 3.78
C VAL A 165 0.82 20.30 3.58
N PRO A 166 0.78 21.49 2.93
CA PRO A 166 -0.48 22.12 2.56
C PRO A 166 -1.24 21.24 1.55
N SER A 167 -2.57 21.34 1.51
CA SER A 167 -3.38 20.54 0.58
C SER A 167 -3.03 20.75 -0.90
N SER A 168 -2.42 21.89 -1.27
CA SER A 168 -1.92 22.15 -2.61
C SER A 168 -0.80 21.18 -3.05
N TYR A 169 -0.11 20.50 -2.13
CA TYR A 169 0.89 19.48 -2.46
C TYR A 169 0.28 18.29 -3.22
N PHE A 170 -0.94 17.89 -2.86
CA PHE A 170 -1.59 16.72 -3.44
C PHE A 170 -2.19 17.00 -4.83
N TYR A 171 -2.38 18.27 -5.16
CA TYR A 171 -2.99 18.73 -6.40
C TYR A 171 -2.14 18.36 -7.62
N THR A 172 -2.84 17.95 -8.67
CA THR A 172 -2.31 17.94 -10.03
C THR A 172 -3.42 18.41 -10.96
N LYS A 173 -3.08 19.18 -11.99
CA LYS A 173 -4.04 19.65 -13.00
C LYS A 173 -4.82 18.49 -13.62
N LYS A 174 -4.13 17.39 -13.95
CA LYS A 174 -4.76 16.17 -14.48
C LYS A 174 -5.89 15.65 -13.59
N ARG A 175 -5.66 15.46 -12.29
CA ARG A 175 -6.67 14.95 -11.36
C ARG A 175 -7.83 15.92 -11.15
N TRP A 176 -7.55 17.23 -11.23
CA TRP A 176 -8.58 18.25 -11.12
C TRP A 176 -9.53 18.23 -12.32
N LEU A 177 -8.97 18.14 -13.54
CA LEU A 177 -9.77 18.02 -14.77
C LEU A 177 -10.64 16.74 -14.75
N GLU A 178 -10.09 15.62 -14.27
CA GLU A 178 -10.85 14.37 -14.05
C GLU A 178 -12.03 14.57 -13.08
N HIS A 179 -11.80 15.26 -11.95
CA HIS A 179 -12.83 15.60 -10.96
C HIS A 179 -13.96 16.45 -11.55
N ARG A 180 -13.60 17.57 -12.20
CA ARG A 180 -14.53 18.53 -12.80
C ARG A 180 -15.41 17.88 -13.86
N ARG A 181 -14.79 17.16 -14.80
CA ARG A 181 -15.49 16.41 -15.84
C ARG A 181 -16.42 15.35 -15.25
N GLY A 182 -15.96 14.61 -14.24
CA GLY A 182 -16.77 13.61 -13.57
C GLY A 182 -18.01 14.18 -12.85
N LEU A 183 -18.06 15.49 -12.62
CA LEU A 183 -19.23 16.21 -12.08
C LEU A 183 -20.03 16.96 -13.17
N GLY A 184 -19.61 16.90 -14.44
CA GLY A 184 -20.22 17.66 -15.54
C GLY A 184 -19.98 19.17 -15.44
N LEU A 185 -18.87 19.58 -14.82
CA LEU A 185 -18.52 20.97 -14.57
C LEU A 185 -17.42 21.45 -15.53
N PRO A 186 -17.33 22.77 -15.82
CA PRO A 186 -16.24 23.31 -16.65
C PRO A 186 -14.88 23.13 -15.96
N ASP A 187 -13.79 23.09 -16.74
CA ASP A 187 -12.43 22.86 -16.23
C ASP A 187 -12.01 23.90 -15.17
N GLU A 188 -12.43 25.15 -15.36
CA GLU A 188 -12.21 26.26 -14.43
C GLU A 188 -13.30 26.39 -13.35
N PRO A 189 -12.99 27.02 -12.19
CA PRO A 189 -11.68 27.57 -11.81
C PRO A 189 -10.71 26.48 -11.33
N PHE A 190 -9.41 26.73 -11.51
CA PHE A 190 -8.37 25.92 -10.86
C PHE A 190 -8.22 26.35 -9.39
N PRO A 191 -8.16 25.41 -8.43
CA PRO A 191 -8.09 25.73 -7.00
C PRO A 191 -6.72 26.27 -6.59
N TYR A 192 -5.68 25.99 -7.39
CA TYR A 192 -4.31 26.40 -7.18
C TYR A 192 -3.67 26.77 -8.52
N PRO A 193 -2.63 27.63 -8.54
CA PRO A 193 -1.80 27.83 -9.73
C PRO A 193 -1.20 26.49 -10.18
N ASP A 194 -1.04 26.29 -11.48
CA ASP A 194 -0.39 25.09 -11.99
C ASP A 194 1.13 25.20 -11.69
N PRO A 195 1.70 24.35 -10.82
CA PRO A 195 3.12 24.43 -10.50
C PRO A 195 4.03 24.10 -11.69
N ASP A 196 3.46 23.48 -12.74
CA ASP A 196 4.18 23.02 -13.92
C ASP A 196 3.84 23.86 -15.17
N GLU A 197 3.36 25.12 -15.05
CA GLU A 197 3.06 26.00 -16.21
C GLU A 197 4.23 26.16 -17.19
N ASP A 198 5.48 26.06 -16.71
CA ASP A 198 6.70 26.13 -17.52
C ASP A 198 7.04 24.82 -18.24
N GLU A 199 6.52 23.68 -17.80
CA GLU A 199 6.62 22.41 -18.52
C GLU A 199 5.48 22.32 -19.52
N LYS A 200 5.79 22.51 -20.81
CA LYS A 200 4.90 22.20 -21.93
C LYS A 200 4.54 20.72 -21.95
N THR A 201 3.69 20.28 -21.04
CA THR A 201 3.03 19.00 -21.09
C THR A 201 1.96 19.13 -22.15
N GLY A 202 2.27 18.67 -23.37
CA GLY A 202 1.37 18.76 -24.51
C GLY A 202 -0.04 18.30 -24.12
N ASP A 203 -1.01 19.18 -24.33
CA ASP A 203 -2.41 19.12 -23.88
C ASP A 203 -3.25 17.95 -24.45
N ASP A 204 -2.62 16.82 -24.80
CA ASP A 204 -3.28 15.68 -25.44
C ASP A 204 -2.97 14.40 -24.66
N PHE A 205 -3.21 14.42 -23.34
CA PHE A 205 -3.35 13.19 -22.60
C PHE A 205 -4.72 12.60 -22.95
N PRO A 206 -4.81 11.43 -23.61
CA PRO A 206 -6.08 10.72 -23.70
C PRO A 206 -6.55 10.50 -22.27
N LEU A 207 -7.60 11.22 -21.90
CA LEU A 207 -8.21 11.13 -20.59
C LEU A 207 -8.69 9.70 -20.43
N LEU A 208 -7.99 8.96 -19.58
CA LEU A 208 -8.31 7.59 -19.28
C LEU A 208 -9.71 7.58 -18.66
N ASP A 209 -10.67 7.13 -19.47
CA ASP A 209 -12.13 7.17 -19.25
C ASP A 209 -12.61 6.19 -18.16
N LEU A 210 -11.71 5.87 -17.22
CA LEU A 210 -12.00 5.06 -16.05
C LEU A 210 -11.70 5.95 -14.86
N GLN A 211 -12.75 6.35 -14.13
CA GLN A 211 -12.61 7.03 -12.84
C GLN A 211 -11.50 6.32 -12.05
N PRO A 212 -10.35 6.98 -11.82
CA PRO A 212 -9.18 6.29 -11.30
C PRO A 212 -9.52 5.63 -9.97
N THR A 213 -9.44 4.30 -9.94
CA THR A 213 -9.56 3.47 -8.73
C THR A 213 -8.19 2.98 -8.26
N GLY A 214 -7.11 3.42 -8.91
CA GLY A 214 -5.77 2.89 -8.71
C GLY A 214 -5.25 3.17 -7.30
N THR A 215 -5.13 2.13 -6.49
CA THR A 215 -4.44 2.13 -5.20
C THR A 215 -3.00 1.68 -5.41
N VAL A 216 -2.05 2.22 -4.64
CA VAL A 216 -0.67 1.73 -4.66
C VAL A 216 -0.40 0.82 -3.46
N GLY A 217 0.54 -0.10 -3.62
CA GLY A 217 0.87 -1.01 -2.52
C GLY A 217 2.14 -1.81 -2.77
N ALA A 218 2.68 -2.36 -1.69
CA ALA A 218 3.84 -3.22 -1.72
C ALA A 218 3.72 -4.36 -0.70
N VAL A 219 4.29 -5.50 -1.05
CA VAL A 219 4.47 -6.67 -0.18
C VAL A 219 5.94 -7.06 -0.19
N ALA A 220 6.52 -7.29 0.99
CA ALA A 220 7.90 -7.72 1.12
C ALA A 220 8.04 -8.93 2.04
N LEU A 221 9.00 -9.79 1.73
CA LEU A 221 9.56 -10.82 2.61
C LEU A 221 11.01 -10.44 2.87
N ASP A 222 11.42 -10.33 4.13
CA ASP A 222 12.81 -10.09 4.48
C ASP A 222 13.58 -11.37 4.87
N VAL A 223 14.89 -11.21 5.07
CA VAL A 223 15.81 -12.32 5.40
C VAL A 223 15.54 -12.96 6.77
N ARG A 224 14.73 -12.32 7.64
CA ARG A 224 14.28 -12.88 8.93
C ARG A 224 12.95 -13.62 8.79
N GLY A 225 12.42 -13.71 7.57
CA GLY A 225 11.14 -14.33 7.28
C GLY A 225 9.95 -13.51 7.77
N CYS A 226 10.08 -12.19 7.94
CA CYS A 226 8.93 -11.31 8.20
C CYS A 226 8.28 -10.92 6.87
N ILE A 227 6.96 -11.01 6.80
CA ILE A 227 6.15 -10.54 5.67
C ILE A 227 5.52 -9.21 6.06
N ALA A 228 5.63 -8.21 5.19
CA ALA A 228 4.96 -6.92 5.35
C ALA A 228 4.06 -6.63 4.15
N ALA A 229 2.89 -6.06 4.39
CA ALA A 229 1.99 -5.54 3.37
C ALA A 229 1.63 -4.09 3.71
N LEU A 230 1.75 -3.19 2.75
CA LEU A 230 1.40 -1.78 2.90
C LEU A 230 0.64 -1.29 1.67
N THR A 231 -0.50 -0.64 1.90
CA THR A 231 -1.38 -0.11 0.86
C THR A 231 -1.67 1.38 1.11
N SER A 232 -1.78 2.20 0.05
CA SER A 232 -2.07 3.64 0.16
C SER A 232 -2.91 4.14 -1.02
N THR A 233 -3.85 5.06 -0.78
CA THR A 233 -4.79 5.54 -1.80
C THR A 233 -5.32 6.95 -1.51
N GLY A 234 -5.69 7.68 -2.57
CA GLY A 234 -6.60 8.84 -2.48
C GLY A 234 -8.09 8.46 -2.47
N GLY A 235 -8.40 7.18 -2.69
CA GLY A 235 -9.75 6.65 -2.81
C GLY A 235 -10.26 6.67 -4.24
N ARG A 236 -11.50 7.10 -4.45
CA ARG A 236 -12.15 7.18 -5.77
C ARG A 236 -12.45 8.62 -6.13
N THR A 237 -12.26 8.96 -7.41
CA THR A 237 -12.68 10.26 -7.94
C THR A 237 -14.15 10.51 -7.64
N ASN A 238 -14.45 11.70 -7.13
CA ASN A 238 -15.79 12.13 -6.73
C ASN A 238 -16.44 11.24 -5.66
N LYS A 239 -15.62 10.60 -4.80
CA LYS A 239 -16.14 9.99 -3.57
C LYS A 239 -16.85 11.05 -2.71
N LEU A 240 -17.88 10.64 -1.97
CA LEU A 240 -18.46 11.52 -0.96
C LEU A 240 -17.41 11.90 0.09
N VAL A 241 -17.50 13.11 0.63
CA VAL A 241 -16.63 13.58 1.72
C VAL A 241 -16.73 12.59 2.88
N GLY A 242 -15.58 12.17 3.42
CA GLY A 242 -15.53 11.18 4.50
C GLY A 242 -15.70 9.72 4.07
N ARG A 243 -15.88 9.42 2.77
CA ARG A 243 -15.93 8.04 2.29
C ARG A 243 -14.58 7.35 2.51
N VAL A 244 -14.63 6.18 3.16
CA VAL A 244 -13.49 5.29 3.37
C VAL A 244 -13.62 4.05 2.47
N GLY A 245 -12.52 3.64 1.82
CA GLY A 245 -12.43 2.45 0.98
C GLY A 245 -11.95 1.19 1.70
N ASP A 246 -11.51 0.20 0.93
CA ASP A 246 -10.94 -1.07 1.42
C ASP A 246 -9.52 -0.93 1.96
N THR A 247 -8.75 0.03 1.43
CA THR A 247 -7.31 0.21 1.72
C THR A 247 -6.96 0.19 3.20
N PRO A 248 -7.66 0.93 4.09
CA PRO A 248 -7.30 0.95 5.50
C PRO A 248 -7.87 -0.24 6.28
N HIS A 249 -8.80 -1.02 5.73
CA HIS A 249 -9.49 -2.11 6.42
C HIS A 249 -8.71 -3.44 6.34
N MET A 250 -8.29 -3.94 7.52
CA MET A 250 -7.61 -5.24 7.65
C MET A 250 -8.49 -6.37 7.12
N GLY A 251 -7.94 -7.22 6.25
CA GLY A 251 -8.65 -8.34 5.65
C GLY A 251 -9.45 -7.98 4.38
N ALA A 252 -9.47 -6.71 3.99
CA ALA A 252 -10.00 -6.26 2.70
C ALA A 252 -8.87 -5.76 1.79
N GLY A 253 -8.29 -4.60 2.08
CA GLY A 253 -7.28 -3.97 1.21
C GLY A 253 -5.85 -4.46 1.40
N PHE A 254 -5.58 -5.19 2.48
CA PHE A 254 -4.25 -5.69 2.84
C PHE A 254 -4.34 -6.82 3.87
N TRP A 255 -3.34 -7.70 3.83
CA TRP A 255 -3.14 -8.77 4.82
C TRP A 255 -1.69 -9.24 4.79
N ALA A 256 -1.10 -9.53 5.96
CA ALA A 256 0.20 -10.17 6.08
C ALA A 256 0.18 -11.16 7.24
N GLU A 257 0.41 -12.44 6.95
CA GLU A 257 0.36 -13.52 7.93
C GLU A 257 1.45 -14.56 7.64
N GLU A 258 1.96 -15.16 8.71
CA GLU A 258 2.83 -16.33 8.63
C GLU A 258 2.22 -17.49 9.44
N TRP A 259 2.32 -18.71 8.93
CA TRP A 259 1.91 -19.91 9.65
C TRP A 259 3.02 -20.94 9.63
N PRO A 260 3.21 -21.71 10.72
CA PRO A 260 4.06 -22.90 10.67
C PRO A 260 3.53 -23.86 9.61
N ALA A 261 4.33 -24.13 8.58
CA ALA A 261 3.99 -25.14 7.58
C ALA A 261 4.26 -26.54 8.16
N GLY A 262 3.27 -27.08 8.87
CA GLY A 262 3.19 -28.50 9.20
C GLY A 262 1.95 -29.07 8.53
N TRP A 263 2.12 -30.00 7.60
CA TRP A 263 0.99 -30.82 7.16
C TRP A 263 0.53 -31.63 8.37
N VAL A 264 -0.56 -31.20 9.01
CA VAL A 264 -1.27 -32.08 9.94
C VAL A 264 -1.88 -33.18 9.07
N GLN A 265 -1.14 -34.28 8.87
CA GLN A 265 -1.74 -35.53 8.48
C GLN A 265 -2.59 -36.02 9.65
N ASN A 266 -3.79 -35.44 9.81
CA ASN A 266 -4.88 -36.11 10.50
C ASN A 266 -5.36 -37.24 9.59
N THR A 267 -4.48 -38.21 9.34
CA THR A 267 -4.93 -39.54 8.94
C THR A 267 -5.48 -40.12 10.24
N PRO A 268 -6.79 -40.32 10.40
CA PRO A 268 -7.26 -41.12 11.51
C PRO A 268 -6.54 -42.46 11.37
N GLN A 269 -5.68 -42.79 12.34
CA GLN A 269 -5.22 -44.16 12.45
C GLN A 269 -6.50 -44.98 12.53
N LYS A 270 -6.78 -45.77 11.48
CA LYS A 270 -7.86 -46.76 11.50
C LYS A 270 -7.63 -47.55 12.77
N GLY A 271 -8.43 -47.26 13.79
CA GLY A 271 -8.45 -48.00 15.03
C GLY A 271 -8.51 -49.46 14.62
N LYS A 272 -7.54 -50.25 15.09
CA LYS A 272 -7.61 -51.70 15.01
C LYS A 272 -8.91 -52.09 15.71
N PHE A 273 -9.98 -52.27 14.94
CA PHE A 273 -11.18 -52.96 15.37
C PHE A 273 -10.69 -54.36 15.77
N ARG A 274 -10.45 -54.57 17.06
CA ARG A 274 -10.28 -55.90 17.62
C ARG A 274 -11.71 -56.43 17.78
N PRO A 275 -12.12 -57.46 17.01
CA PRO A 275 -13.39 -58.11 17.30
C PRO A 275 -13.25 -58.75 18.68
N GLY A 276 -14.04 -58.29 19.64
CA GLY A 276 -14.13 -58.92 20.95
C GLY A 276 -14.49 -60.39 20.77
N ARG A 277 -13.70 -61.28 21.38
CA ARG A 277 -14.09 -62.68 21.56
C ARG A 277 -15.40 -62.69 22.34
N ILE A 278 -16.46 -63.14 21.69
CA ILE A 278 -17.65 -63.66 22.37
C ILE A 278 -17.20 -64.96 23.05
N GLY A 279 -16.74 -64.83 24.29
CA GLY A 279 -16.53 -65.94 25.20
C GLY A 279 -17.86 -66.36 25.77
N SER A 280 -18.30 -67.56 25.40
CA SER A 280 -19.44 -68.24 25.98
C SER A 280 -19.21 -68.58 27.46
N ARG A 281 -20.23 -68.28 28.28
CA ARG A 281 -20.77 -69.09 29.40
C ARG A 281 -19.81 -69.50 30.55
N ASN A 282 -20.13 -69.11 31.79
CA ASN A 282 -20.92 -69.90 32.76
C ASN A 282 -20.75 -69.39 34.20
N GLN A 283 -21.87 -69.49 34.95
CA GLN A 283 -22.13 -69.21 36.37
C GLN A 283 -22.38 -67.74 36.74
#